data_AF-A0A6A9Q9R1-F1
#
_entry.id   AF-A0A6A9Q9R1-F1
#
_cell.length_a   1.000
_cell.length_b   1.000
_cell.length_c   1.000
_cell.angle_alpha   90.00
_cell.angle_beta   90.00
_cell.angle_gamma   90.00
#
_symmetry.space_group_name_H-M   'P 1'
#
loop_
_entity.id
_entity.type
_entity.pdbx_description
1 polymer ?
#
loop_
_entity_poly.entity_id
_entity_poly.type
_entity_poly.pdbx_seq_one_letter_code
_entity_poly.pdbx_strand_id
1 'polypeptide(L)' 'MSVKIRGTNAYGHLGWFQVYCKICNRKLTIGVDVVYKCPKCEKKYKAYFCEADKRGLKGKCPYCGSELVPVI' A
#
# COMPACT_ATOMS: atom_id res chain seq x y z
N MET A 1 -30.79 24.54 -13.55
CA MET A 1 -29.66 24.40 -12.61
C MET A 1 -29.00 23.04 -12.82
N SER A 2 -27.73 23.00 -13.24
CA SER A 2 -26.95 21.77 -13.35
C SER A 2 -26.61 21.23 -11.96
N VAL A 3 -27.20 20.10 -11.56
CA VAL A 3 -26.88 19.39 -10.31
C VAL A 3 -25.47 18.82 -10.45
N LYS A 4 -24.47 19.59 -10.00
CA LYS A 4 -23.10 19.09 -9.86
C LYS A 4 -23.10 18.10 -8.71
N ILE A 5 -22.93 16.81 -9.03
CA ILE A 5 -22.75 15.71 -8.08
C ILE A 5 -21.37 15.86 -7.40
N ARG A 6 -21.21 16.90 -6.58
CA ARG A 6 -20.04 17.15 -5.75
C ARG A 6 -20.30 16.49 -4.40
N GLY A 7 -20.12 15.17 -4.30
CA GLY A 7 -20.34 14.49 -3.03
C GLY A 7 -19.95 13.02 -2.97
N THR A 8 -19.91 12.30 -4.09
CA THR A 8 -19.65 10.84 -4.06
C THR A 8 -18.17 10.47 -3.98
N ASN A 9 -17.26 11.42 -4.26
CA ASN A 9 -15.81 11.25 -4.06
C ASN A 9 -15.34 11.90 -2.74
N ALA A 10 -16.21 12.04 -1.75
CA ALA A 10 -15.74 12.38 -0.42
C ALA A 10 -14.85 11.23 0.03
N TYR A 11 -13.56 11.51 0.23
CA TYR A 11 -12.53 10.58 0.71
C TYR A 11 -12.85 9.97 2.11
N GLY A 12 -14.07 10.14 2.65
CA GLY A 12 -14.50 9.72 3.98
C GLY A 12 -14.53 8.20 4.20
N HIS A 13 -14.56 7.39 3.14
CA HIS A 13 -14.47 5.92 3.25
C HIS A 13 -13.04 5.36 3.10
N LEU A 14 -12.03 6.17 2.73
CA LEU A 14 -10.64 5.72 2.54
C LEU A 14 -9.86 5.49 3.84
N GLY A 15 -10.47 5.76 5.00
CA GLY A 15 -9.78 5.83 6.29
C GLY A 15 -9.35 4.51 6.94
N TRP A 16 -9.69 3.33 6.39
CA TRP A 16 -9.64 2.10 7.21
C TRP A 16 -8.47 1.15 6.94
N PHE A 17 -7.69 1.33 5.86
CA PHE A 17 -6.57 0.44 5.56
C PHE A 17 -5.22 1.16 5.67
N GLN A 18 -4.89 1.61 6.88
CA GLN A 18 -3.55 2.08 7.20
C GLN A 18 -2.63 0.89 7.47
N VAL A 19 -1.54 0.80 6.72
CA VAL A 19 -0.51 -0.22 6.89
C VAL A 19 0.83 0.43 7.16
N TYR A 20 1.71 -0.32 7.79
CA TYR A 20 3.07 0.13 8.08
C TYR A 20 4.03 -0.59 7.15
N CYS A 21 4.90 0.20 6.54
CA CYS A 21 6.08 -0.27 5.84
C CYS A 21 6.96 -1.09 6.79
N LYS A 22 7.28 -2.35 6.49
CA LYS A 22 8.04 -3.19 7.43
C LYS A 22 9.51 -2.78 7.62
N ILE A 23 10.08 -2.08 6.64
CA ILE A 23 11.49 -1.61 6.68
C ILE A 23 11.56 -0.24 7.33
N CYS A 24 10.85 0.71 6.73
CA CYS A 24 10.90 2.11 7.10
C CYS A 24 9.93 2.50 8.23
N ASN A 25 9.04 1.59 8.64
CA ASN A 25 7.99 1.82 9.64
C ASN A 25 7.07 3.02 9.35
N ARG A 26 7.08 3.51 8.11
CA ARG A 26 6.24 4.60 7.64
C ARG A 26 4.79 4.16 7.54
N LYS A 27 3.87 5.03 7.99
CA LYS A 27 2.42 4.87 7.77
C LYS A 27 2.12 5.08 6.30
N LEU A 28 1.44 4.11 5.70
CA LEU A 28 0.98 4.10 4.32
C LEU A 28 -0.53 3.86 4.32
N THR A 29 -1.26 4.62 3.53
CA THR A 29 -2.71 4.47 3.41
C THR A 29 -3.04 3.76 2.12
N ILE A 30 -3.56 2.53 2.20
CA ILE A 30 -3.96 1.75 1.03
C ILE A 30 -5.10 2.50 0.31
N GLY A 31 -4.92 2.76 -0.98
CA GLY A 31 -5.87 3.51 -1.82
C GLY A 31 -5.55 5.01 -1.97
N VAL A 32 -4.59 5.55 -1.21
CA VAL A 32 -4.07 6.92 -1.38
C VAL A 32 -2.59 6.88 -1.74
N ASP A 33 -1.82 6.06 -1.03
CA ASP A 33 -0.39 5.88 -1.23
C ASP A 33 -0.11 4.64 -2.09
N VAL A 34 1.01 4.68 -2.82
CA VAL A 34 1.52 3.51 -3.56
C VAL A 34 2.09 2.50 -2.57
N VAL A 35 1.32 1.45 -2.29
CA VAL A 35 1.70 0.36 -1.37
C VAL A 35 2.03 -0.89 -2.17
N TYR A 36 3.15 -1.54 -1.83
CA TYR A 36 3.51 -2.84 -2.37
C TYR A 36 3.38 -3.91 -1.29
N LYS A 37 2.89 -5.08 -1.69
CA LYS A 37 2.80 -6.25 -0.82
C LYS A 37 3.50 -7.46 -1.41
N CYS A 38 3.98 -8.32 -0.53
CA CYS A 38 4.43 -9.65 -0.94
C CYS A 38 3.28 -10.67 -0.80
N PRO A 39 2.86 -11.35 -1.88
CA PRO A 39 1.71 -12.26 -1.84
C PRO A 39 1.93 -13.48 -0.92
N LYS A 40 3.18 -13.89 -0.69
CA LYS A 40 3.53 -15.01 0.19
C LYS A 40 3.72 -14.59 1.65
N CYS A 41 4.25 -13.39 1.88
CA CYS A 41 4.62 -12.91 3.21
C CYS A 41 3.57 -11.99 3.86
N GLU A 42 2.56 -11.54 3.12
CA GLU A 42 1.45 -10.73 3.64
C GLU A 42 0.81 -11.38 4.88
N LYS A 43 0.46 -12.67 4.79
CA LYS A 43 -0.23 -13.38 5.89
C LYS A 43 0.63 -13.62 7.13
N LYS A 44 1.96 -13.77 6.98
CA LYS A 44 2.87 -14.06 8.11
C LYS A 44 3.47 -12.81 8.75
N TYR A 45 3.83 -11.81 7.95
CA TYR A 45 4.63 -10.68 8.42
C TYR A 45 3.97 -9.31 8.20
N LYS A 46 2.75 -9.27 7.64
CA LYS A 46 2.12 -8.02 7.15
C LYS A 46 3.13 -7.24 6.30
N ALA A 47 3.75 -7.95 5.35
CA ALA A 47 4.85 -7.45 4.55
C ALA A 47 4.35 -6.44 3.51
N TYR A 48 4.12 -5.21 3.98
CA TYR A 48 3.84 -4.03 3.18
C TYR A 48 5.12 -3.19 3.06
N PHE A 49 5.34 -2.63 1.89
CA PHE A 49 6.52 -1.85 1.55
C PHE A 49 6.10 -0.58 0.81
N CYS A 50 6.83 0.50 1.09
CA CYS A 50 6.68 1.72 0.33
C CYS A 50 7.41 1.62 -1.02
N GLU A 51 7.14 2.55 -1.93
CA GLU A 51 7.82 2.64 -3.22
C GLU A 51 9.34 2.79 -3.10
N ALA A 52 9.81 3.59 -2.14
CA ALA A 52 11.25 3.80 -1.91
C ALA A 52 11.96 2.51 -1.50
N ASP A 53 11.37 1.74 -0.59
CA ASP A 53 11.91 0.44 -0.17
C ASP A 53 11.82 -0.61 -1.27
N LYS A 54 10.75 -0.62 -2.08
CA LYS A 54 10.68 -1.48 -3.26
C LYS A 54 11.85 -1.18 -4.20
N ARG A 55 12.15 0.10 -4.43
CA ARG A 55 13.26 0.52 -5.31
C ARG A 55 14.62 0.06 -4.74
N GLY A 56 14.82 0.20 -3.43
CA GLY A 56 16.01 -0.30 -2.74
C GLY A 56 16.16 -1.82 -2.81
N LEU A 57 15.04 -2.54 -2.67
CA LEU A 57 14.98 -4.01 -2.76
C LEU A 57 14.91 -4.56 -4.19
N LYS A 58 15.00 -3.70 -5.22
CA LYS A 58 14.86 -4.06 -6.65
C LYS A 58 13.57 -4.85 -6.94
N GLY A 59 12.48 -4.56 -6.23
CA GLY A 59 11.20 -5.26 -6.40
C GLY A 59 11.11 -6.63 -5.75
N LYS A 60 12.09 -7.05 -4.92
CA LYS A 60 12.07 -8.36 -4.25
C LYS A 60 11.68 -8.24 -2.77
N CYS A 61 10.94 -9.21 -2.27
CA CYS A 61 10.63 -9.31 -0.85
C CYS A 61 11.89 -9.74 -0.07
N PRO A 62 12.26 -9.05 1.03
CA PRO A 62 13.44 -9.37 1.83
C PRO A 62 13.32 -10.71 2.58
N TYR A 63 12.09 -11.24 2.72
CA TYR A 63 11.84 -12.48 3.47
C TYR A 63 11.87 -13.73 2.59
N CYS A 64 11.40 -13.64 1.34
CA CYS A 64 11.20 -14.81 0.48
C CYS A 64 11.74 -14.65 -0.94
N GLY A 65 12.34 -13.49 -1.26
CA GLY A 65 12.88 -13.20 -2.60
C GLY A 65 11.83 -13.07 -3.71
N SER A 66 10.54 -13.19 -3.39
CA SER A 66 9.44 -13.11 -4.36
C SER A 66 9.17 -11.67 -4.78
N GLU A 67 8.67 -11.47 -5.99
CA GLU A 67 8.37 -10.15 -6.53
C GLU A 67 7.24 -9.45 -5.74
N LEU A 68 7.43 -8.16 -5.52
CA LEU A 68 6.50 -7.29 -4.82
C LEU A 68 5.40 -6.81 -5.77
N VAL A 69 4.15 -7.10 -5.41
CA VAL A 69 2.96 -6.75 -6.20
C VAL A 69 2.34 -5.46 -5.63
N PRO A 70 1.98 -4.47 -6.46
CA PRO A 70 1.25 -3.30 -5.97
C PRO A 70 -0.12 -3.70 -5.40
N VAL A 71 -0.47 -3.11 -4.27
CA VAL A 71 -1.84 -3.11 -3.76
C VAL A 71 -2.55 -1.93 -4.44
N ILE A 72 -3.50 -2.25 -5.31
CA ILE A 72 -4.36 -1.29 -6.00
C ILE A 72 -5.68 -1.21 -5.24
#